data_AF-A0A2N6QRA2-F1
#
_entry.id   AF-A0A2N6QRA2-F1
#
_cell.length_a   1.000
_cell.length_b   1.000
_cell.length_c   1.000
_cell.angle_alpha   90.00
_cell.angle_beta   90.00
_cell.angle_gamma   90.00
#
_symmetry.space_group_name_H-M   'P 1'
#
loop_
_entity.id
_entity.type
_entity.pdbx_description
1 polymer ?
#
loop_
_entity_poly.entity_id
_entity_poly.type
_entity_poly.pdbx_seq_one_letter_code
_entity_poly.pdbx_strand_id
1 'polypeptide(L)'
;MKKIQTSTAAVAMSLLLATASFVQAHAQNEAEQVEKEHTHKCVSIKYCNSNEELAAGEWKTADSVTVITKTRNQQMWWGGNDFRFDSHDKQVKKLLKKDAFAIMYGDTLLLNTRPYKDRGCAFGNGYARAFKMSDGHLLLTYLDVQEMSSRATIGGMFGLIGALATAAASKKVASQNVCYVITPGNKKALIVDEKLMAVLLNDHQSLLDEYRSVEKKKRLHAETVMPLLKKAGLL
;
A
#
# COMPACT_ATOMS: atom_id res chain seq x y z
N MET A 1 65.49 17.12 37.98
CA MET A 1 65.29 16.00 37.04
C MET A 1 63.81 15.99 36.62
N LYS A 2 63.53 16.34 35.36
CA LYS A 2 62.18 16.32 34.76
C LYS A 2 61.96 14.96 34.10
N LYS A 3 60.81 14.33 34.35
CA LYS A 3 60.14 13.44 33.40
C LYS A 3 58.63 13.67 33.51
N ILE A 4 58.10 14.39 32.53
CA ILE A 4 56.66 14.48 32.25
C ILE A 4 56.41 13.41 31.18
N GLN A 5 55.70 12.34 31.54
CA GLN A 5 55.12 11.42 30.56
C GLN A 5 53.80 12.03 30.10
N THR A 6 53.79 12.58 28.89
CA THR A 6 52.58 12.97 28.17
C THR A 6 51.87 11.71 27.69
N SER A 7 50.69 11.42 28.24
CA SER A 7 49.79 10.39 27.74
C SER A 7 49.11 10.86 26.46
N THR A 8 49.38 10.14 25.39
CA THR A 8 48.94 10.29 23.99
C THR A 8 47.45 10.00 23.74
N ALA A 9 46.60 10.06 24.77
CA ALA A 9 45.18 9.68 24.65
C ALA A 9 44.26 10.83 24.20
N ALA A 10 44.68 12.10 24.30
CA ALA A 10 43.79 13.25 24.08
C ALA A 10 43.72 13.76 22.62
N VAL A 11 44.62 13.33 21.73
CA VAL A 11 44.68 13.86 20.34
C VAL A 11 43.93 12.98 19.34
N ALA A 12 43.74 11.68 19.63
CA ALA A 12 43.02 10.78 18.73
C ALA A 12 41.48 10.97 18.74
N MET A 13 40.92 11.49 19.84
CA MET A 13 39.46 11.61 19.99
C MET A 13 38.88 12.87 19.33
N SER A 14 39.69 13.92 19.13
CA SER A 14 39.24 15.16 18.48
C SER A 14 39.33 15.13 16.95
N LEU A 15 40.12 14.22 16.36
CA LEU A 15 40.23 14.11 14.90
C LEU A 15 39.11 13.25 14.28
N LEU A 16 38.56 12.29 15.04
CA LEU A 16 37.41 11.47 14.61
C LEU A 16 36.07 12.23 14.63
N LEU A 17 35.94 13.26 15.46
CA LEU A 17 34.74 14.09 15.52
C LEU A 17 34.66 15.12 14.38
N ALA A 18 35.80 15.54 13.81
CA ALA A 18 35.81 16.51 12.71
C ALA A 18 35.48 15.88 11.34
N THR A 19 35.80 14.60 11.13
CA THR A 19 35.45 13.90 9.88
C THR A 19 33.99 13.46 9.84
N ALA A 20 33.36 13.20 10.99
CA ALA A 20 31.92 12.89 11.06
C ALA A 20 31.06 14.09 10.61
N SER A 21 31.46 15.31 10.99
CA SER A 21 30.73 16.54 10.65
C SER A 21 30.79 16.88 9.15
N PHE A 22 31.91 16.59 8.48
CA PHE A 22 32.05 16.86 7.03
C PHE A 22 31.33 15.80 6.17
N VAL A 23 31.32 14.53 6.59
CA VAL A 23 30.54 13.48 5.89
C VAL A 23 29.04 13.74 6.04
N GLN A 24 28.59 14.23 7.20
CA GLN A 24 27.18 14.52 7.44
C GLN A 24 26.69 15.76 6.68
N ALA A 25 27.53 16.79 6.53
CA ALA A 25 27.20 17.97 5.72
C ALA A 25 27.16 17.67 4.22
N HIS A 26 28.03 16.79 3.70
CA HIS A 26 28.01 16.42 2.28
C HIS A 26 26.87 15.45 1.96
N ALA A 27 26.54 14.53 2.88
CA ALA A 27 25.39 13.62 2.74
C ALA A 27 24.04 14.36 2.89
N GLN A 28 23.95 15.42 3.69
CA GLN A 28 22.76 16.27 3.75
C GLN A 28 22.59 17.13 2.50
N ASN A 29 23.69 17.64 1.91
CA ASN A 29 23.62 18.39 0.66
C ASN A 29 23.29 17.49 -0.55
N GLU A 30 23.76 16.25 -0.58
CA GLU A 30 23.35 15.28 -1.61
C GLU A 30 21.92 14.78 -1.39
N ALA A 31 21.47 14.63 -0.14
CA ALA A 31 20.07 14.30 0.17
C ALA A 31 19.09 15.44 -0.17
N GLU A 32 19.51 16.71 -0.10
CA GLU A 32 18.71 17.86 -0.56
C GLU A 32 18.74 18.07 -2.08
N GLN A 33 19.66 17.43 -2.81
CA GLN A 33 19.74 17.54 -4.28
C GLN A 33 19.16 16.34 -5.04
N VAL A 34 18.87 15.21 -4.39
CA VAL A 34 18.17 14.08 -5.04
C VAL A 34 16.64 14.27 -5.08
N GLU A 35 16.09 15.28 -4.38
CA GLU A 35 14.65 15.61 -4.44
C GLU A 35 14.25 16.44 -5.68
N LYS A 36 15.20 16.78 -6.56
CA LYS A 36 14.96 17.61 -7.76
C LYS A 36 15.23 16.90 -9.08
N GLU A 37 14.75 15.68 -9.25
CA GLU A 37 14.54 15.15 -10.61
C GLU A 37 13.50 14.02 -10.63
N HIS A 38 12.34 14.28 -10.03
CA HIS A 38 11.13 13.59 -10.47
C HIS A 38 10.53 14.46 -11.55
N THR A 39 10.81 14.13 -12.81
CA THR A 39 10.01 14.58 -13.95
C THR A 39 8.55 14.31 -13.62
N HIS A 40 7.84 15.34 -13.18
CA HIS A 40 6.42 15.32 -12.89
C HIS A 40 5.69 15.14 -14.21
N LYS A 41 5.63 13.90 -14.70
CA LYS A 41 4.82 13.58 -15.86
C LYS A 41 3.37 13.67 -15.41
N CYS A 42 2.81 14.86 -15.60
CA CYS A 42 1.40 15.10 -15.46
C CYS A 42 0.66 14.21 -16.46
N VAL A 43 -0.22 13.37 -15.96
CA VAL A 43 -1.10 12.53 -16.76
C VAL A 43 -2.54 12.96 -16.55
N SER A 44 -3.37 12.61 -17.52
CA SER A 44 -4.81 12.66 -17.40
C SER A 44 -5.31 11.32 -16.87
N ILE A 45 -6.25 11.33 -15.93
CA ILE A 45 -6.85 10.13 -15.37
C ILE A 45 -8.38 10.20 -15.43
N LYS A 46 -9.00 9.03 -15.49
CA LYS A 46 -10.46 8.89 -15.37
C LYS A 46 -10.83 8.58 -13.94
N TYR A 47 -11.85 9.24 -13.41
CA TYR A 47 -12.34 9.01 -12.05
C TYR A 47 -13.86 9.07 -11.99
N CYS A 48 -14.42 8.49 -10.95
CA CYS A 48 -15.82 8.67 -10.58
C CYS A 48 -15.92 9.01 -9.08
N ASN A 49 -17.01 9.66 -8.69
CA ASN A 49 -17.21 10.13 -7.31
C ASN A 49 -18.10 9.21 -6.48
N SER A 50 -18.78 8.25 -7.11
CA SER A 50 -19.68 7.34 -6.41
C SER A 50 -19.74 5.96 -7.06
N ASN A 51 -20.40 5.03 -6.37
CA ASN A 51 -20.62 3.69 -6.89
C ASN A 51 -21.65 3.66 -8.03
N GLU A 52 -22.63 4.57 -8.00
CA GLU A 52 -23.63 4.70 -9.06
C GLU A 52 -22.96 5.13 -10.37
N GLU A 53 -22.08 6.13 -10.30
CA GLU A 53 -21.25 6.55 -11.45
C GLU A 53 -20.36 5.39 -11.93
N LEU A 54 -19.74 4.62 -11.01
CA LEU A 54 -18.94 3.44 -11.36
C LEU A 54 -19.77 2.35 -12.06
N ALA A 55 -21.00 2.12 -11.61
CA ALA A 55 -21.92 1.12 -12.16
C ALA A 55 -22.43 1.52 -13.55
N ALA A 56 -22.77 2.81 -13.72
CA ALA A 56 -23.18 3.39 -14.99
C ALA A 56 -22.04 3.55 -16.00
N GLY A 57 -20.78 3.45 -15.55
CA GLY A 57 -19.61 3.68 -16.39
C GLY A 57 -19.39 5.17 -16.70
N GLU A 58 -19.88 6.04 -15.83
CA GLU A 58 -19.74 7.48 -15.94
C GLU A 58 -18.38 7.90 -15.37
N TRP A 59 -17.47 8.27 -16.28
CA TRP A 59 -16.12 8.67 -15.93
C TRP A 59 -15.91 10.16 -16.23
N LYS A 60 -15.41 10.88 -15.25
CA LYS A 60 -14.90 12.25 -15.37
C LYS A 60 -13.40 12.20 -15.57
N THR A 61 -12.85 13.27 -16.13
CA THR A 61 -11.41 13.39 -16.40
C THR A 61 -10.80 14.43 -15.49
N ALA A 62 -9.64 14.12 -14.92
CA ALA A 62 -8.80 15.07 -14.20
C ALA A 62 -7.42 15.12 -14.86
N ASP A 63 -7.01 16.33 -15.25
CA ASP A 63 -5.70 16.61 -15.83
C ASP A 63 -4.70 17.07 -14.76
N SER A 64 -3.44 17.21 -15.16
CA SER A 64 -2.36 17.67 -14.28
C SER A 64 -2.16 16.80 -13.03
N VAL A 65 -2.39 15.49 -13.17
CA VAL A 65 -2.24 14.52 -12.09
C VAL A 65 -0.85 13.91 -12.15
N THR A 66 -0.12 14.02 -11.05
CA THR A 66 1.13 13.28 -10.85
C THR A 66 0.78 11.91 -10.28
N VAL A 67 1.12 10.87 -11.03
CA VAL A 67 0.97 9.49 -10.57
C VAL A 67 2.24 9.08 -9.84
N ILE A 68 2.11 8.90 -8.54
CA ILE A 68 3.16 8.35 -7.70
C ILE A 68 2.93 6.84 -7.67
N THR A 69 3.47 6.17 -8.69
CA THR A 69 3.62 4.71 -8.75
C THR A 69 5.01 4.34 -8.26
N LYS A 70 5.16 3.19 -7.63
CA LYS A 70 6.50 2.75 -7.19
C LYS A 70 7.18 1.92 -8.24
N THR A 71 8.44 2.25 -8.49
CA THR A 71 9.40 1.28 -8.99
C THR A 71 9.77 0.30 -7.87
N ARG A 72 9.95 -0.95 -8.27
CA ARG A 72 9.95 -2.20 -7.49
C ARG A 72 10.90 -2.28 -6.27
N ASN A 73 11.77 -1.28 -6.04
CA ASN A 73 12.92 -1.39 -5.12
C ASN A 73 12.96 -0.42 -3.93
N GLN A 74 12.03 0.53 -3.77
CA GLN A 74 12.11 1.46 -2.63
C GLN A 74 10.75 1.71 -1.97
N GLN A 75 10.71 1.38 -0.67
CA GLN A 75 9.71 1.76 0.33
C GLN A 75 8.24 1.46 0.00
N MET A 76 7.76 0.33 0.51
CA MET A 76 6.33 0.13 0.77
C MET A 76 5.83 1.29 1.64
N TRP A 77 4.76 1.96 1.20
CA TRP A 77 4.20 3.09 1.91
C TRP A 77 3.31 2.44 2.95
N TRP A 78 3.40 2.97 4.17
CA TRP A 78 2.51 2.63 5.26
C TRP A 78 1.06 2.59 4.78
N GLY A 79 0.44 1.42 4.91
CA GLY A 79 -0.92 1.18 4.51
C GLY A 79 -1.07 0.08 3.47
N GLY A 80 -0.14 -0.16 2.54
CA GLY A 80 -0.34 -1.15 1.47
C GLY A 80 -1.03 -0.60 0.21
N ASN A 81 -1.02 0.73 0.04
CA ASN A 81 -1.49 1.36 -1.19
C ASN A 81 -0.53 1.10 -2.35
N ASP A 82 -1.07 0.60 -3.45
CA ASP A 82 -0.35 0.36 -4.70
C ASP A 82 -0.13 1.68 -5.48
N PHE A 83 -1.04 2.67 -5.31
CA PHE A 83 -1.04 3.92 -6.07
C PHE A 83 -1.36 5.14 -5.18
N ARG A 84 -0.66 6.26 -5.43
CA ARG A 84 -1.05 7.58 -4.93
C ARG A 84 -1.10 8.57 -6.08
N PHE A 85 -2.19 9.30 -6.16
CA PHE A 85 -2.37 10.40 -7.11
C PHE A 85 -2.21 11.72 -6.36
N ASP A 86 -1.43 12.64 -6.90
CA ASP A 86 -1.24 13.99 -6.35
C ASP A 86 -1.33 15.01 -7.48
N SER A 87 -1.47 16.29 -7.14
CA SER A 87 -1.50 17.38 -8.10
C SER A 87 -0.99 18.67 -7.46
N HIS A 88 -0.41 19.55 -8.29
CA HIS A 88 -0.05 20.90 -7.90
C HIS A 88 -1.28 21.79 -7.73
N ASP A 89 -2.38 21.48 -8.44
CA ASP A 89 -3.67 22.14 -8.24
C ASP A 89 -4.32 21.65 -6.93
N LYS A 90 -4.58 22.59 -6.02
CA LYS A 90 -5.21 22.32 -4.72
C LYS A 90 -6.61 21.73 -4.87
N GLN A 91 -7.37 22.10 -5.90
CA GLN A 91 -8.72 21.58 -6.13
C GLN A 91 -8.65 20.12 -6.59
N VAL A 92 -7.82 19.82 -7.59
CA VAL A 92 -7.60 18.44 -8.06
C VAL A 92 -7.03 17.57 -6.93
N LYS A 93 -6.09 18.09 -6.14
CA LYS A 93 -5.56 17.38 -4.97
C LYS A 93 -6.64 17.04 -3.94
N LYS A 94 -7.58 17.96 -3.67
CA LYS A 94 -8.70 17.72 -2.76
C LYS A 94 -9.64 16.64 -3.32
N LEU A 95 -9.99 16.76 -4.60
CA LEU A 95 -10.81 15.79 -5.34
C LEU A 95 -10.22 14.38 -5.21
N LEU A 96 -8.95 14.19 -5.60
CA LEU A 96 -8.26 12.90 -5.53
C LEU A 96 -8.12 12.33 -4.12
N LYS A 97 -8.11 13.18 -3.09
CA LYS A 97 -7.95 12.71 -1.71
C LYS A 97 -9.26 12.34 -1.04
N LYS A 98 -10.35 13.05 -1.35
CA LYS A 98 -11.60 13.00 -0.57
C LYS A 98 -12.83 12.63 -1.39
N ASP A 99 -12.92 13.11 -2.62
CA ASP A 99 -14.17 13.13 -3.36
C ASP A 99 -14.21 12.05 -4.45
N ALA A 100 -13.05 11.72 -5.03
CA ALA A 100 -12.92 10.61 -5.97
C ALA A 100 -13.06 9.26 -5.24
N PHE A 101 -14.08 8.51 -5.64
CA PHE A 101 -14.39 7.17 -5.15
C PHE A 101 -13.46 6.13 -5.79
N ALA A 102 -13.38 6.13 -7.11
CA ALA A 102 -12.52 5.23 -7.87
C ALA A 102 -11.82 5.96 -9.02
N ILE A 103 -10.67 5.43 -9.43
CA ILE A 103 -9.87 5.90 -10.55
C ILE A 103 -9.65 4.72 -11.50
N MET A 104 -9.77 4.97 -12.80
CA MET A 104 -9.32 4.06 -13.84
C MET A 104 -7.95 4.53 -14.34
N TYR A 105 -6.93 3.72 -14.12
CA TYR A 105 -5.56 3.99 -14.57
C TYR A 105 -5.11 2.89 -15.54
N GLY A 106 -5.04 3.23 -16.83
CA GLY A 106 -4.97 2.21 -17.89
C GLY A 106 -6.21 1.31 -17.82
N ASP A 107 -5.99 0.00 -17.73
CA ASP A 107 -7.05 -1.01 -17.58
C ASP A 107 -7.27 -1.45 -16.13
N THR A 108 -6.70 -0.72 -15.16
CA THR A 108 -6.77 -1.08 -13.74
C THR A 108 -7.75 -0.18 -13.00
N LEU A 109 -8.77 -0.79 -12.40
CA LEU A 109 -9.67 -0.13 -11.47
C LEU A 109 -9.00 0.01 -10.10
N LEU A 110 -8.99 1.23 -9.58
CA LEU A 110 -8.38 1.60 -8.32
C LEU A 110 -9.42 2.25 -7.42
N LEU A 111 -9.60 1.72 -6.21
CA LEU A 111 -10.57 2.23 -5.22
C LEU A 111 -9.86 3.07 -4.17
N ASN A 112 -10.46 4.20 -3.79
CA ASN A 112 -9.97 5.04 -2.70
C ASN A 112 -10.12 4.29 -1.37
N THR A 113 -9.01 4.00 -0.71
CA THR A 113 -9.00 3.17 0.51
C THR A 113 -9.31 3.97 1.77
N ARG A 114 -9.17 5.30 1.73
CA ARG A 114 -9.29 6.21 2.87
C ARG A 114 -10.56 6.03 3.74
N PRO A 115 -11.77 5.83 3.18
CA PRO A 115 -12.98 5.76 4.00
C PRO A 115 -13.14 4.43 4.75
N TYR A 116 -12.36 3.40 4.42
CA TYR A 116 -12.61 2.04 4.89
C TYR A 116 -11.87 1.67 6.17
N LYS A 117 -12.48 0.75 6.92
CA LYS A 117 -11.89 0.11 8.10
C LYS A 117 -12.21 -1.38 8.12
N ASP A 118 -11.27 -2.17 8.61
CA ASP A 118 -11.46 -3.59 8.94
C ASP A 118 -11.11 -3.80 10.41
N ARG A 119 -11.98 -4.50 11.17
CA ARG A 119 -11.80 -4.80 12.60
C ARG A 119 -11.37 -3.58 13.46
N GLY A 120 -11.81 -2.37 13.09
CA GLY A 120 -11.47 -1.10 13.74
C GLY A 120 -10.17 -0.45 13.25
N CYS A 121 -9.33 -1.17 12.52
CA CYS A 121 -8.11 -0.67 11.89
C CYS A 121 -8.45 0.07 10.58
N ALA A 122 -7.98 1.31 10.44
CA ALA A 122 -8.19 2.10 9.24
C ALA A 122 -7.20 1.74 8.13
N PHE A 123 -7.67 1.80 6.90
CA PHE A 123 -6.82 1.65 5.72
C PHE A 123 -5.94 2.90 5.53
N GLY A 124 -4.87 2.77 4.73
CA GLY A 124 -4.00 3.89 4.38
C GLY A 124 -4.69 4.92 3.49
N ASN A 125 -4.09 6.12 3.38
CA ASN A 125 -4.57 7.13 2.44
C ASN A 125 -4.01 6.88 1.04
N GLY A 126 -4.86 6.53 0.08
CA GLY A 126 -4.46 6.28 -1.30
C GLY A 126 -5.43 5.36 -2.02
N TYR A 127 -4.91 4.65 -3.01
CA TYR A 127 -5.69 3.79 -3.88
C TYR A 127 -5.11 2.39 -3.96
N ALA A 128 -5.99 1.40 -4.03
CA ALA A 128 -5.63 0.00 -4.19
C ALA A 128 -6.49 -0.67 -5.28
N ARG A 129 -5.98 -1.76 -5.83
CA ARG A 129 -6.63 -2.49 -6.93
C ARG A 129 -7.95 -3.07 -6.47
N ALA A 130 -8.98 -2.80 -7.25
CA ALA A 130 -10.33 -3.29 -7.03
C ALA A 130 -10.87 -4.02 -8.26
N PHE A 131 -11.77 -4.96 -8.02
CA PHE A 131 -12.47 -5.74 -9.03
C PHE A 131 -13.97 -5.65 -8.77
N LYS A 132 -14.77 -5.56 -9.82
CA LYS A 132 -16.23 -5.61 -9.67
C LYS A 132 -16.63 -7.06 -9.42
N MET A 133 -17.53 -7.27 -8.46
CA MET A 133 -18.14 -8.57 -8.22
C MET A 133 -19.48 -8.67 -8.94
N SER A 134 -19.91 -9.89 -9.25
CA SER A 134 -21.17 -10.14 -9.96
C SER A 134 -22.43 -9.68 -9.20
N ASP A 135 -22.34 -9.59 -7.88
CA ASP A 135 -23.41 -9.15 -6.97
C ASP A 135 -23.42 -7.62 -6.72
N GLY A 136 -22.54 -6.87 -7.40
CA GLY A 136 -22.42 -5.41 -7.25
C GLY A 136 -21.52 -4.96 -6.10
N HIS A 137 -20.93 -5.89 -5.33
CA HIS A 137 -19.85 -5.57 -4.42
C HIS A 137 -18.53 -5.30 -5.17
N LEU A 138 -17.53 -4.79 -4.44
CA LEU A 138 -16.17 -4.64 -4.96
C LEU A 138 -15.20 -5.52 -4.16
N LEU A 139 -14.32 -6.22 -4.85
CA LEU A 139 -13.21 -6.94 -4.24
C LEU A 139 -11.95 -6.08 -4.28
N LEU A 140 -11.43 -5.68 -3.12
CA LEU A 140 -10.19 -4.93 -2.97
C LEU A 140 -9.03 -5.87 -2.63
N THR A 141 -7.89 -5.72 -3.30
CA THR A 141 -6.64 -6.41 -2.93
C THR A 141 -5.75 -5.48 -2.12
N TYR A 142 -5.36 -5.88 -0.91
CA TYR A 142 -4.63 -5.02 0.03
C TYR A 142 -3.79 -5.82 1.03
N LEU A 143 -2.90 -5.17 1.77
CA LEU A 143 -2.23 -5.81 2.91
C LEU A 143 -3.21 -6.01 4.07
N ASP A 144 -3.00 -7.03 4.91
CA ASP A 144 -3.84 -7.22 6.12
C ASP A 144 -3.62 -6.05 7.09
N VAL A 145 -4.63 -5.18 7.21
CA VAL A 145 -4.55 -3.97 8.02
C VAL A 145 -4.43 -4.23 9.51
N GLN A 146 -4.98 -5.35 10.01
CA GLN A 146 -4.87 -5.70 11.42
C GLN A 146 -3.45 -6.21 11.71
N GLU A 147 -2.90 -7.05 10.84
CA GLU A 147 -1.53 -7.54 10.98
C GLU A 147 -0.52 -6.39 10.88
N MET A 148 -0.71 -5.47 9.92
CA MET A 148 0.10 -4.25 9.82
C MET A 148 0.01 -3.40 11.08
N SER A 149 -1.19 -3.16 11.59
CA SER A 149 -1.39 -2.37 12.81
C SER A 149 -0.70 -3.02 14.01
N SER A 150 -0.82 -4.34 14.17
CA SER A 150 -0.19 -5.09 15.26
C SER A 150 1.34 -4.99 15.19
N ARG A 151 1.94 -5.19 14.02
CA ARG A 151 3.39 -5.09 13.83
C ARG A 151 3.91 -3.66 14.06
N ALA A 152 3.11 -2.64 13.70
CA ALA A 152 3.46 -1.24 13.96
C ALA A 152 3.50 -0.92 15.45
N THR A 153 2.58 -1.50 16.25
CA THR A 153 2.56 -1.33 17.70
C THR A 153 3.75 -2.02 18.39
N ILE A 154 4.18 -3.18 17.89
CA ILE A 154 5.26 -3.98 18.51
C ILE A 154 6.67 -3.49 18.13
N GLY A 155 6.89 -3.12 16.86
CA GLY A 155 8.24 -2.81 16.34
C GLY A 155 8.59 -1.32 16.26
N GLY A 156 7.64 -0.44 16.59
CA GLY A 156 7.76 0.99 16.28
C GLY A 156 7.92 1.25 14.77
N MET A 157 7.99 2.54 14.41
CA MET A 157 8.02 2.98 13.01
C MET A 157 9.26 2.48 12.23
N PHE A 158 10.39 2.22 12.89
CA PHE A 158 11.61 1.75 12.22
C PHE A 158 11.66 0.22 12.05
N GLY A 159 11.11 -0.56 12.99
CA GLY A 159 11.11 -2.02 12.91
C GLY A 159 10.23 -2.56 11.78
N LEU A 160 9.09 -1.91 11.51
CA LEU A 160 8.24 -2.28 10.38
C LEU A 160 8.88 -1.90 9.04
N ILE A 161 9.54 -0.73 8.94
CA ILE A 161 10.26 -0.32 7.71
C ILE A 161 11.35 -1.33 7.37
N GLY A 162 12.13 -1.77 8.37
CA GLY A 162 13.15 -2.81 8.19
C GLY A 162 12.54 -4.16 7.80
N ALA A 163 11.48 -4.61 8.48
CA ALA A 163 10.82 -5.88 8.21
C ALA A 163 10.10 -5.91 6.85
N LEU A 164 9.53 -4.77 6.42
CA LEU A 164 8.80 -4.64 5.16
C LEU A 164 9.76 -4.41 3.99
N ALA A 165 10.89 -3.73 4.20
CA ALA A 165 11.97 -3.61 3.22
C ALA A 165 12.69 -4.94 2.99
N THR A 166 12.96 -5.71 4.06
CA THR A 166 13.50 -7.07 3.94
C THR A 166 12.52 -8.03 3.30
N ALA A 167 11.22 -7.92 3.63
CA ALA A 167 10.18 -8.66 2.92
C ALA A 167 10.17 -8.28 1.43
N ALA A 168 10.14 -6.98 1.07
CA ALA A 168 10.14 -6.43 -0.29
C ALA A 168 11.31 -6.93 -1.16
N ALA A 169 12.50 -7.05 -0.58
CA ALA A 169 13.67 -7.57 -1.26
C ALA A 169 13.59 -9.08 -1.58
N SER A 170 12.73 -9.82 -0.87
CA SER A 170 12.42 -11.21 -1.19
C SER A 170 11.20 -11.27 -2.12
N LYS A 171 11.17 -12.17 -3.13
CA LYS A 171 9.99 -12.40 -4.01
C LYS A 171 8.68 -12.77 -3.26
N LYS A 172 8.70 -12.82 -1.92
CA LYS A 172 7.63 -13.15 -0.98
C LYS A 172 6.63 -12.02 -0.70
N VAL A 173 6.69 -10.89 -1.41
CA VAL A 173 5.79 -9.73 -1.16
C VAL A 173 4.49 -9.76 -1.93
N ALA A 174 4.45 -10.44 -3.07
CA ALA A 174 3.17 -10.75 -3.72
C ALA A 174 2.29 -11.62 -2.79
N SER A 175 2.92 -12.48 -1.98
CA SER A 175 2.25 -13.44 -1.11
C SER A 175 1.79 -12.89 0.25
N GLN A 176 1.60 -11.57 0.43
CA GLN A 176 1.03 -11.00 1.66
C GLN A 176 -0.25 -10.20 1.44
N ASN A 177 -0.62 -9.92 0.20
CA ASN A 177 -1.91 -9.30 -0.06
C ASN A 177 -3.04 -10.28 0.27
N VAL A 178 -4.10 -9.74 0.85
CA VAL A 178 -5.36 -10.41 1.16
C VAL A 178 -6.47 -9.72 0.36
N CYS A 179 -7.64 -10.34 0.33
CA CYS A 179 -8.82 -9.76 -0.31
C CYS A 179 -9.78 -9.18 0.73
N TYR A 180 -10.43 -8.09 0.38
CA TYR A 180 -11.52 -7.49 1.13
C TYR A 180 -12.74 -7.31 0.24
N VAL A 181 -13.92 -7.69 0.73
CA VAL A 181 -15.19 -7.32 0.11
C VAL A 181 -15.62 -5.96 0.64
N ILE A 182 -15.95 -5.07 -0.29
CA ILE A 182 -16.42 -3.73 -0.04
C ILE A 182 -17.87 -3.65 -0.52
N THR A 183 -18.78 -3.37 0.43
CA THR A 183 -20.16 -3.02 0.11
C THR A 183 -20.25 -1.52 -0.17
N PRO A 184 -20.73 -1.10 -1.36
CA PRO A 184 -20.96 0.31 -1.66
C PRO A 184 -21.79 1.01 -0.57
N GLY A 185 -21.40 2.24 -0.22
CA GLY A 185 -22.03 3.00 0.88
C GLY A 185 -21.64 2.55 2.29
N ASN A 186 -21.05 1.36 2.47
CA ASN A 186 -20.57 0.88 3.76
C ASN A 186 -19.07 1.15 3.92
N LYS A 187 -18.69 1.78 5.03
CA LYS A 187 -17.28 2.07 5.37
C LYS A 187 -16.55 0.88 6.01
N LYS A 188 -17.24 -0.23 6.24
CA LYS A 188 -16.65 -1.46 6.76
C LYS A 188 -16.20 -2.34 5.59
N ALA A 189 -14.90 -2.61 5.52
CA ALA A 189 -14.33 -3.62 4.64
C ALA A 189 -14.35 -4.98 5.35
N LEU A 190 -14.75 -6.04 4.66
CA LEU A 190 -14.78 -7.39 5.20
C LEU A 190 -13.65 -8.20 4.59
N ILE A 191 -12.69 -8.65 5.42
CA ILE A 191 -11.63 -9.52 4.94
C ILE A 191 -12.23 -10.86 4.47
N VAL A 192 -11.71 -11.39 3.37
CA VAL A 192 -12.11 -12.70 2.84
C VAL A 192 -11.39 -13.79 3.62
N ASP A 193 -11.94 -14.08 4.80
CA ASP A 193 -11.51 -15.20 5.64
C ASP A 193 -12.24 -16.51 5.26
N GLU A 194 -11.95 -17.59 5.99
CA GLU A 194 -12.56 -18.90 5.75
C GLU A 194 -14.09 -18.89 5.85
N LYS A 195 -14.68 -18.03 6.69
CA LYS A 195 -16.13 -17.92 6.84
C LYS A 195 -16.73 -17.22 5.64
N LEU A 196 -16.15 -16.09 5.22
CA LEU A 196 -16.64 -15.36 4.06
C LEU A 196 -16.43 -16.16 2.78
N MET A 197 -15.31 -16.88 2.65
CA MET A 197 -15.08 -17.77 1.51
C MET A 197 -16.13 -18.88 1.40
N ALA A 198 -16.54 -19.46 2.53
CA ALA A 198 -17.61 -20.46 2.55
C ALA A 198 -18.96 -19.88 2.09
N VAL A 199 -19.24 -18.62 2.41
CA VAL A 199 -20.44 -17.91 1.91
C VAL A 199 -20.33 -17.62 0.41
N LEU A 200 -19.19 -17.08 -0.04
CA LEU A 200 -18.98 -16.74 -1.45
C LEU A 200 -19.01 -17.96 -2.37
N LEU A 201 -18.52 -19.11 -1.91
CA LEU A 201 -18.47 -20.36 -2.68
C LEU A 201 -19.57 -21.36 -2.31
N ASN A 202 -20.65 -20.91 -1.66
CA ASN A 202 -21.72 -21.80 -1.22
C ASN A 202 -22.29 -22.64 -2.39
N ASP A 203 -22.42 -22.03 -3.56
CA ASP A 203 -22.95 -22.68 -4.77
C ASP A 203 -21.86 -23.44 -5.57
N HIS A 204 -20.61 -23.42 -5.10
CA HIS A 204 -19.43 -24.01 -5.74
C HIS A 204 -18.64 -24.90 -4.76
N GLN A 205 -19.29 -25.95 -4.24
CA GLN A 205 -18.70 -26.83 -3.21
C GLN A 205 -17.33 -27.41 -3.61
N SER A 206 -17.13 -27.76 -4.89
CA SER A 206 -15.83 -28.25 -5.38
C SER A 206 -14.70 -27.23 -5.23
N LEU A 207 -14.99 -25.94 -5.44
CA LEU A 207 -14.02 -24.86 -5.24
C LEU A 207 -13.78 -24.57 -3.75
N LEU A 208 -14.80 -24.76 -2.91
CA LEU A 208 -14.66 -24.65 -1.46
C LEU A 208 -13.78 -25.77 -0.89
N ASP A 209 -13.87 -26.97 -1.46
CA ASP A 209 -13.00 -28.09 -1.10
C ASP A 209 -11.56 -27.85 -1.60
N GLU A 210 -11.39 -27.31 -2.82
CA GLU A 210 -10.09 -26.83 -3.33
C GLU A 210 -9.46 -25.83 -2.35
N TYR A 211 -10.23 -24.82 -1.91
CA TYR A 211 -9.79 -23.85 -0.91
C TYR A 211 -9.34 -24.50 0.41
N ARG A 212 -10.13 -25.46 0.91
CA ARG A 212 -9.85 -26.17 2.17
C ARG A 212 -8.66 -27.13 2.05
N SER A 213 -8.28 -27.56 0.86
CA SER A 213 -7.06 -28.36 0.64
C SER A 213 -5.78 -27.55 0.82
N VAL A 214 -5.84 -26.23 0.64
CA VAL A 214 -4.69 -25.32 0.83
C VAL A 214 -4.32 -25.22 2.30
N GLU A 215 -3.02 -25.08 2.61
CA GLU A 215 -2.54 -24.81 3.97
C GLU A 215 -3.25 -23.58 4.58
N LYS A 216 -3.74 -23.72 5.82
CA LYS A 216 -4.53 -22.68 6.49
C LYS A 216 -3.88 -21.29 6.49
N LYS A 217 -2.55 -21.21 6.60
CA LYS A 217 -1.81 -19.94 6.58
C LYS A 217 -1.86 -19.22 5.22
N LYS A 218 -1.99 -19.98 4.13
CA LYS A 218 -1.98 -19.44 2.75
C LYS A 218 -3.38 -19.11 2.24
N ARG A 219 -4.42 -19.61 2.91
CA ARG A 219 -5.83 -19.43 2.52
C ARG A 219 -6.28 -17.98 2.53
N LEU A 220 -5.67 -17.11 3.33
CA LEU A 220 -6.03 -15.69 3.40
C LEU A 220 -5.45 -14.87 2.23
N HIS A 221 -4.42 -15.40 1.55
CA HIS A 221 -3.73 -14.64 0.52
C HIS A 221 -4.57 -14.52 -0.75
N ALA A 222 -4.49 -13.34 -1.38
CA ALA A 222 -5.16 -13.04 -2.64
C ALA A 222 -4.76 -14.01 -3.76
N GLU A 223 -3.53 -14.52 -3.75
CA GLU A 223 -3.06 -15.56 -4.69
C GLU A 223 -3.87 -16.87 -4.60
N THR A 224 -4.41 -17.18 -3.43
CA THR A 224 -5.30 -18.34 -3.23
C THR A 224 -6.76 -17.97 -3.50
N VAL A 225 -7.21 -16.82 -2.99
CA VAL A 225 -8.62 -16.41 -3.04
C VAL A 225 -9.06 -16.01 -4.46
N MET A 226 -8.30 -15.15 -5.13
CA MET A 226 -8.72 -14.56 -6.41
C MET A 226 -8.95 -15.59 -7.52
N PRO A 227 -8.10 -16.60 -7.73
CA PRO A 227 -8.35 -17.60 -8.78
C PRO A 227 -9.64 -18.37 -8.55
N LEU A 228 -9.98 -18.69 -7.30
CA LEU A 228 -11.21 -19.41 -6.96
C LEU A 228 -12.44 -18.56 -7.22
N LEU A 229 -12.42 -17.28 -6.85
CA LEU A 229 -13.52 -16.36 -7.14
C LEU A 229 -13.71 -16.14 -8.65
N LYS A 230 -12.63 -16.10 -9.43
CA LYS A 230 -12.68 -16.07 -10.90
C LYS A 230 -13.29 -17.35 -11.48
N LYS A 231 -12.87 -18.53 -11.01
CA LYS A 231 -13.45 -19.82 -11.42
C LYS A 231 -14.95 -19.92 -11.10
N ALA A 232 -15.39 -19.28 -10.02
CA ALA A 232 -16.79 -19.21 -9.62
C ALA A 232 -17.60 -18.17 -10.43
N GLY A 233 -16.98 -17.38 -11.31
CA GLY A 233 -17.66 -16.32 -12.06
C GLY A 233 -18.12 -15.14 -11.19
N LEU A 234 -17.47 -14.94 -10.04
CA LEU A 234 -17.77 -13.86 -9.10
C LEU A 234 -16.98 -12.57 -9.37
N LEU A 235 -16.04 -12.60 -10.33
CA LEU A 235 -15.14 -11.51 -10.71
C LEU A 235 -15.06 -11.34 -12.23
#